data_AF-A0AAW2RHI1-F1
#
_entry.id   AF-A0AAW2RHI1-F1
#
_cell.length_a   1.000
_cell.length_b   1.000
_cell.length_c   1.000
_cell.angle_alpha   90.00
_cell.angle_beta   90.00
_cell.angle_gamma   90.00
#
_symmetry.space_group_name_H-M   'P 1'
#
loop_
_entity.id
_entity.type
_entity.pdbx_description
1 polymer ?
#
loop_
_entity_poly.entity_id
_entity_poly.type
_entity_poly.pdbx_seq_one_letter_code
_entity_poly.pdbx_strand_id
1 'polypeptide(L)' 'MVVDECDSAMGCDADHDYLPPCDNNIVGASKAVWKALGVPLEDWGELDITWSDA' A
#
# COMPACT_ATOMS: atom_id res chain seq x y z
N MET A 1 -2.38 12.47 -2.91
CA MET A 1 -1.49 13.08 -1.91
C MET A 1 -0.86 11.96 -1.12
N VAL A 2 0.47 11.95 -1.02
CA VAL A 2 1.20 11.01 -0.14
C VAL A 2 1.10 11.56 1.28
N VAL A 3 0.76 10.70 2.25
CA VAL A 3 0.51 11.11 3.64
C VAL A 3 1.25 10.27 4.68
N ASP A 4 1.82 9.14 4.27
CA ASP A 4 2.50 8.18 5.14
C ASP A 4 3.52 7.37 4.35
N GLU A 5 4.35 6.60 5.07
CA GLU A 5 5.38 5.72 4.54
C GLU A 5 4.98 4.24 4.69
N CYS A 6 5.28 3.43 3.68
CA CYS A 6 5.32 1.97 3.81
C CYS A 6 6.78 1.57 4.01
N ASP A 7 7.20 1.34 5.26
CA ASP A 7 8.61 1.14 5.61
C ASP A 7 9.15 -0.17 5.01
N SER A 8 10.16 -0.06 4.15
CA SER A 8 10.82 -1.19 3.48
C SER A 8 12.18 -1.56 4.07
N ALA A 9 12.62 -0.86 5.13
CA ALA A 9 13.88 -1.08 5.81
C ALA A 9 13.71 -1.83 7.15
N MET A 10 12.60 -1.61 7.85
CA MET A 10 12.33 -2.20 9.18
C MET A 10 11.03 -3.02 9.22
N GLY A 11 10.94 -3.93 10.19
CA GLY A 11 9.84 -4.87 10.35
C GLY A 11 10.29 -6.10 11.13
N CYS A 12 9.40 -7.09 11.26
CA CYS A 12 9.62 -8.33 12.00
C CYS A 12 9.95 -8.11 13.49
N ASP A 13 9.50 -7.00 14.07
CA ASP A 13 9.72 -6.62 15.47
C ASP A 13 8.39 -6.24 16.16
N ALA A 14 8.44 -5.96 17.45
CA ALA A 14 7.25 -5.68 18.24
C ALA A 14 6.57 -4.34 17.89
N ASP A 15 7.33 -3.35 17.41
CA ASP A 15 6.79 -2.03 17.06
C ASP A 15 6.01 -2.09 15.74
N HIS A 16 6.33 -3.06 14.88
CA HIS A 16 5.65 -3.34 13.61
C HIS A 16 4.70 -4.55 13.67
N ASP A 17 4.22 -4.94 14.86
CA ASP A 17 3.34 -6.10 15.08
C ASP A 17 3.86 -7.42 14.47
N TYR A 18 5.19 -7.54 14.36
CA TYR A 18 5.91 -8.63 13.71
C TYR A 18 5.56 -8.82 12.22
N LEU A 19 4.96 -7.82 11.58
CA LEU A 19 4.77 -7.80 10.13
C LEU A 19 6.11 -7.60 9.42
N PRO A 20 6.34 -8.23 8.26
CA PRO A 20 7.56 -8.02 7.50
C PRO A 20 7.66 -6.57 6.99
N PRO A 21 8.88 -6.11 6.66
CA PRO A 21 9.06 -4.85 5.92
C PRO A 21 8.22 -4.86 4.63
N CYS A 22 7.78 -3.67 4.23
CA CYS A 22 7.05 -3.45 3.00
C CYS A 22 7.94 -3.69 1.77
N ASP A 23 7.35 -4.14 0.67
CA ASP A 23 8.07 -4.22 -0.61
C ASP A 23 8.38 -2.81 -1.16
N ASN A 24 9.47 -2.68 -1.90
CA ASN A 24 10.02 -1.39 -2.32
C ASN A 24 9.26 -0.69 -3.46
N ASN A 25 8.21 -1.32 -3.99
CA ASN A 25 7.41 -0.86 -5.11
C ASN A 25 5.91 -0.73 -4.77
N ILE A 26 5.57 -0.62 -3.48
CA ILE A 26 4.19 -0.57 -2.99
C ILE A 26 3.67 0.87 -2.88
N VAL A 27 2.45 1.07 -3.34
CA VAL A 27 1.64 2.27 -3.05
C VAL A 27 0.48 1.84 -2.15
N GLY A 28 0.61 2.11 -0.84
CA GLY A 28 -0.46 1.89 0.12
C GLY A 28 -1.65 2.81 -0.16
N ALA A 29 -2.79 2.24 -0.53
CA ALA A 29 -3.95 3.01 -0.99
C ALA A 29 -5.15 2.86 -0.03
N SER A 30 -5.79 4.00 0.29
CA SER A 30 -7.01 3.99 1.10
C SER A 30 -8.19 3.38 0.34
N LYS A 31 -9.23 2.96 1.08
CA LYS A 31 -10.50 2.45 0.50
C LYS A 31 -11.13 3.41 -0.53
N ALA A 32 -10.89 4.71 -0.40
CA ALA A 32 -11.40 5.70 -1.34
C ALA A 32 -10.68 5.63 -2.71
N VAL A 33 -9.37 5.36 -2.71
CA VAL A 33 -8.58 5.21 -3.95
C VAL A 33 -9.04 3.98 -4.73
N TRP A 34 -9.18 2.84 -4.05
CA TRP A 34 -9.69 1.61 -4.68
C TRP A 34 -11.07 1.79 -5.32
N LYS A 35 -11.99 2.48 -4.63
CA LYS A 35 -13.31 2.84 -5.18
C LYS A 35 -13.22 3.79 -6.36
N ALA A 36 -12.33 4.78 -6.32
CA ALA A 36 -12.14 5.74 -7.41
C ALA A 36 -11.54 5.07 -8.66
N LEU A 37 -10.70 4.05 -8.48
CA LEU A 37 -10.19 3.21 -9.57
C LEU A 37 -11.24 2.23 -10.12
N GLY A 38 -12.38 2.07 -9.44
CA GLY A 38 -13.47 1.21 -9.88
C GLY A 38 -13.21 -0.29 -9.69
N VAL A 39 -12.27 -0.67 -8.81
CA VAL A 39 -11.93 -2.08 -8.56
C VAL A 39 -13.02 -2.73 -7.70
N PRO A 40 -13.61 -3.87 -8.14
CA PRO A 40 -14.59 -4.62 -7.34
C PRO A 40 -14.02 -5.05 -6.00
N LEU A 41 -14.83 -5.02 -4.93
CA LEU A 41 -14.37 -5.34 -3.57
C LEU A 41 -13.77 -6.75 -3.44
N GLU A 42 -14.26 -7.70 -4.26
CA GLU A 42 -13.76 -9.08 -4.32
C GLU A 42 -12.35 -9.21 -4.88
N ASP A 43 -11.88 -8.18 -5.61
CA ASP A 43 -10.55 -8.11 -6.20
C ASP A 43 -9.59 -7.22 -5.39
N TRP A 44 -9.98 -6.78 -4.18
CA TRP A 44 -9.11 -5.97 -3.34
C TRP A 44 -8.03 -6.82 -2.68
N GLY A 45 -6.81 -6.32 -2.72
CA GLY A 45 -5.62 -6.97 -2.16
C GLY A 45 -4.39 -6.33 -2.76
N GLU A 46 -4.00 -6.82 -3.94
CA GLU A 46 -2.90 -6.29 -4.74
C GLU A 46 -3.36 -6.07 -6.18
N LEU A 47 -2.90 -4.98 -6.78
CA LEU A 47 -3.19 -4.62 -8.17
C LEU A 47 -1.95 -3.96 -8.76
N ASP A 48 -1.50 -4.45 -9.91
CA ASP A 48 -0.44 -3.78 -10.67
C ASP A 48 -0.94 -2.42 -11.18
N ILE A 49 -0.21 -1.36 -10.83
CA ILE A 49 -0.53 0.01 -11.22
C ILE A 49 0.69 0.73 -11.79
N THR A 50 0.44 1.85 -12.44
CA THR A 50 1.45 2.85 -12.75
C THR A 50 1.05 4.17 -12.09
N TRP A 51 2.03 4.96 -11.67
CA TRP A 51 1.79 6.25 -11.05
C TRP A 51 2.86 7.25 -11.49
N SER A 52 2.50 8.52 -11.42
CA SER A 52 3.42 9.65 -11.56
C SER A 52 3.01 10.72 -10.57
N ASP A 53 3.93 11.63 -10.24
CA ASP A 53 3.53 12.89 -9.62
C ASP A 53 2.55 13.63 -10.55
N ALA A 54 1.63 14.35 -9.93
CA ALA A 54 0.56 15.10 -10.61
C ALA A 54 0.96 16.54 -10.90
#